data_AF-A0A0W0R0I9-F1
#
_entry.id   AF-A0A0W0R0I9-F1
#
_cell.length_a   1.000
_cell.length_b   1.000
_cell.length_c   1.000
_cell.angle_alpha   90.00
_cell.angle_beta   90.00
_cell.angle_gamma   90.00
#
_symmetry.space_group_name_H-M   'P 1'
#
loop_
_entity.id
_entity.type
_entity.pdbx_description
1 polymer ?
#
loop_
_entity_poly.entity_id
_entity_poly.type
_entity_poly.pdbx_seq_one_letter_code
_entity_poly.pdbx_strand_id
1 'polypeptide(L)'
;MNSKQPIHFSEHFNVDKARLNELGVFDPILNFDTKVFVEPLLLKDSASEIIRNSYQTYKTFFANLLLLLQKSTYVGDKCWRTAKRMVNFPEYQYTCIGYSSGNTEGRGSGIEFNDKILQSAKEIVDLAEGNPEIFLLLPLLEDGIAGDRISDMTQNIIDDDICRYTQEIMAQLDIKGNRLHTSRSHNLYKLLFNPYAKQAIKLVPCDILVNLPVADNVDAIVEELAAYNERLRDVVNRDIGDIWLETTKAYRKEILLKELKTNKAFFVETLTALKDYSPQHYDFEKDYEGLYKWLKDSQEFISVELPKEAKDCPDNLESLMLAVTGIIHHYRDAIENKEMWRTFWTLHNSEYKHVRSHYSYMLFFTVCRAWLISQNSNISINFKQRDGQPTLEFTISGKNRLILHIKHANNTSLAKGYKSVLEKYRHVKNEKHCYLIMNFKAAPAIQLKEIRVIQNPICEIFEIDVTKRNDEQTDEIFKLLEPEFEFNLLEFEDMLFEDSLYTEEKRKGGKNSYQAYKPLRQKVEALCKEELSSKEYFSANQLCNTIASRLVAEHSELLSSFHPYNNYELAGNDWKRPTLYEWCNNHFKAIKSKSSLSTSES
;
A
#
# COMPACT_ATOMS: atom_id res chain seq x y z
N MET A 1 -8.87 -9.26 -33.19
CA MET A 1 -8.39 -7.98 -32.64
C MET A 1 -7.53 -8.32 -31.42
N ASN A 2 -6.31 -7.79 -31.33
CA ASN A 2 -5.38 -8.11 -30.25
C ASN A 2 -5.24 -6.88 -29.38
N SER A 3 -6.22 -6.72 -28.51
CA SER A 3 -6.74 -5.43 -28.14
C SER A 3 -7.18 -5.51 -26.66
N LYS A 4 -6.80 -4.49 -25.87
CA LYS A 4 -5.95 -4.75 -24.69
C LYS A 4 -5.78 -3.56 -23.70
N GLN A 5 -6.33 -2.35 -23.94
CA GLN A 5 -6.11 -1.09 -23.18
C GLN A 5 -7.04 -1.18 -22.00
N PRO A 6 -6.67 -0.53 -20.88
CA PRO A 6 -7.62 -0.15 -19.84
C PRO A 6 -8.94 0.34 -20.46
N ILE A 7 -9.98 -0.49 -20.34
CA ILE A 7 -11.34 -0.21 -20.80
C ILE A 7 -12.30 -0.63 -19.69
N HIS A 8 -13.23 0.26 -19.36
CA HIS A 8 -14.25 -0.03 -18.35
C HIS A 8 -15.27 -1.06 -18.86
N PHE A 9 -15.89 -1.79 -17.93
CA PHE A 9 -17.01 -2.67 -18.23
C PHE A 9 -18.16 -1.88 -18.88
N SER A 10 -18.47 -0.69 -18.35
CA SER A 10 -19.45 0.24 -18.92
C SER A 10 -19.21 0.53 -20.40
N GLU A 11 -18.00 0.97 -20.74
CA GLU A 11 -17.59 1.30 -22.10
C GLU A 11 -17.66 0.08 -23.02
N HIS A 12 -17.17 -1.08 -22.58
CA HIS A 12 -17.15 -2.30 -23.39
C HIS A 12 -18.55 -2.87 -23.68
N PHE A 13 -19.48 -2.79 -22.72
CA PHE A 13 -20.85 -3.31 -22.86
C PHE A 13 -21.88 -2.24 -23.21
N ASN A 14 -21.46 -0.99 -23.47
CA ASN A 14 -22.32 0.16 -23.75
C ASN A 14 -23.39 0.36 -22.65
N VAL A 15 -22.94 0.35 -21.39
CA VAL A 15 -23.76 0.61 -20.20
C VAL A 15 -23.50 2.02 -19.71
N ASP A 16 -24.57 2.74 -19.37
CA ASP A 16 -24.46 4.06 -18.74
C ASP A 16 -23.75 3.96 -17.37
N LYS A 17 -22.67 4.74 -17.21
CA LYS A 17 -21.92 4.85 -15.96
C LYS A 17 -22.74 5.43 -14.83
N ALA A 18 -23.63 6.39 -15.09
CA ALA A 18 -24.53 6.92 -14.08
C ALA A 18 -25.42 5.81 -13.53
N ARG A 19 -25.90 4.90 -14.40
CA ARG A 19 -26.69 3.74 -13.98
C ARG A 19 -25.90 2.72 -13.16
N LEU A 20 -24.62 2.48 -13.44
CA LEU A 20 -23.77 1.63 -12.57
C LEU A 20 -23.56 2.26 -11.19
N ASN A 21 -23.31 3.57 -11.15
CA ASN A 21 -23.15 4.35 -9.92
C ASN A 21 -24.42 4.33 -9.06
N GLU A 22 -25.61 4.52 -9.66
CA GLU A 22 -26.91 4.38 -8.98
C GLU A 22 -27.11 3.00 -8.34
N LEU A 23 -26.60 1.94 -8.99
CA LEU A 23 -26.69 0.57 -8.50
C LEU A 23 -25.57 0.22 -7.49
N GLY A 24 -24.66 1.15 -7.21
CA GLY A 24 -23.50 0.93 -6.32
C GLY A 24 -22.51 -0.10 -6.86
N VAL A 25 -22.49 -0.34 -8.17
CA VAL A 25 -21.69 -1.39 -8.82
C VAL A 25 -20.30 -0.85 -9.15
N PHE A 26 -19.24 -1.59 -8.78
CA PHE A 26 -17.90 -1.28 -9.28
C PHE A 26 -17.84 -1.54 -10.79
N ASP A 27 -17.30 -0.59 -11.55
CA ASP A 27 -17.16 -0.65 -13.02
C ASP A 27 -15.72 -1.08 -13.40
N PRO A 28 -15.42 -2.40 -13.42
CA PRO A 28 -14.07 -2.90 -13.53
C PRO A 28 -13.40 -2.51 -14.85
N ILE A 29 -12.10 -2.26 -14.78
CA ILE A 29 -11.26 -2.13 -15.96
C ILE A 29 -10.94 -3.55 -16.46
N LEU A 30 -11.56 -4.01 -17.54
CA LEU A 30 -11.67 -5.43 -17.92
C LEU A 30 -10.33 -6.15 -18.18
N ASN A 31 -9.25 -5.41 -18.32
CA ASN A 31 -7.91 -5.87 -18.66
C ASN A 31 -6.84 -5.34 -17.68
N PHE A 32 -7.27 -4.80 -16.53
CA PHE A 32 -6.37 -4.21 -15.54
C PHE A 32 -6.94 -4.36 -14.13
N ASP A 33 -6.20 -5.01 -13.24
CA ASP A 33 -6.62 -5.18 -11.85
C ASP A 33 -6.50 -3.85 -11.09
N THR A 34 -7.64 -3.29 -10.70
CA THR A 34 -7.67 -2.09 -9.85
C THR A 34 -7.26 -2.50 -8.44
N LYS A 35 -6.35 -1.73 -7.81
CA LYS A 35 -5.79 -2.02 -6.47
C LYS A 35 -6.76 -1.73 -5.32
N VAL A 36 -7.91 -2.37 -5.39
CA VAL A 36 -8.95 -2.42 -4.38
C VAL A 36 -9.25 -3.88 -4.08
N PHE A 37 -9.79 -4.14 -2.90
CA PHE A 37 -9.83 -5.46 -2.30
C PHE A 37 -11.17 -5.66 -1.59
N VAL A 38 -11.76 -6.84 -1.70
CA VAL A 38 -12.98 -7.18 -0.94
C VAL A 38 -12.60 -7.35 0.53
N GLU A 39 -13.16 -6.52 1.39
CA GLU A 39 -12.96 -6.57 2.84
C GLU A 39 -14.12 -7.34 3.49
N PRO A 40 -13.88 -8.53 4.10
CA PRO A 40 -14.94 -9.35 4.68
C PRO A 40 -15.74 -8.66 5.79
N LEU A 41 -15.16 -7.65 6.47
CA LEU A 41 -15.88 -6.84 7.45
C LEU A 41 -16.99 -5.97 6.84
N LEU A 42 -16.91 -5.59 5.57
CA LEU A 42 -17.92 -4.78 4.89
C LEU A 42 -19.13 -5.58 4.40
N LEU A 43 -19.02 -6.91 4.30
CA LEU A 43 -20.11 -7.75 3.79
C LEU A 43 -21.41 -7.52 4.57
N LYS A 44 -21.37 -7.45 5.91
CA LYS A 44 -22.53 -7.23 6.78
C LYS A 44 -23.29 -5.92 6.50
N ASP A 45 -22.62 -4.91 5.96
CA ASP A 45 -23.11 -3.54 5.84
C ASP A 45 -23.41 -3.14 4.39
N SER A 46 -23.14 -4.03 3.41
CA SER A 46 -23.42 -3.79 1.98
C SER A 46 -24.90 -3.49 1.70
N ALA A 47 -25.16 -2.57 0.78
CA ALA A 47 -26.49 -2.20 0.31
C ALA A 47 -27.18 -3.36 -0.43
N SER A 48 -26.42 -4.14 -1.21
CA SER A 48 -26.92 -5.34 -1.91
C SER A 48 -27.34 -6.41 -0.92
N GLU A 49 -28.60 -6.87 -0.99
CA GLU A 49 -29.10 -7.93 -0.11
C GLU A 49 -28.36 -9.26 -0.33
N ILE A 50 -27.99 -9.59 -1.58
CA ILE A 50 -27.26 -10.82 -1.90
C ILE A 50 -25.87 -10.81 -1.24
N ILE A 51 -25.14 -9.71 -1.38
CA ILE A 51 -23.80 -9.55 -0.77
C ILE A 51 -23.90 -9.42 0.75
N ARG A 52 -24.92 -8.75 1.28
CA ARG A 52 -25.18 -8.68 2.72
C ARG A 52 -25.44 -10.06 3.34
N ASN A 53 -26.24 -10.88 2.68
CA ASN A 53 -26.48 -12.26 3.10
C ASN A 53 -25.23 -13.16 2.96
N SER A 54 -24.29 -12.83 2.06
CA SER A 54 -23.02 -13.55 1.92
C SER A 54 -22.14 -13.52 3.17
N TYR A 55 -22.32 -12.55 4.07
CA TYR A 55 -21.69 -12.57 5.39
C TYR A 55 -22.05 -13.83 6.19
N GLN A 56 -23.26 -14.37 6.00
CA GLN A 56 -23.66 -15.65 6.58
C GLN A 56 -23.01 -16.85 5.87
N THR A 57 -22.79 -16.79 4.55
CA THR A 57 -21.97 -17.77 3.80
C THR A 57 -20.54 -17.81 4.38
N TYR A 58 -19.93 -16.63 4.55
CA TYR A 58 -18.58 -16.46 5.11
C TYR A 58 -18.47 -16.98 6.55
N LYS A 59 -19.43 -16.66 7.43
CA LYS A 59 -19.53 -17.25 8.78
C LYS A 59 -19.69 -18.77 8.78
N THR A 60 -20.53 -19.31 7.90
CA THR A 60 -20.81 -20.74 7.83
C THR A 60 -19.57 -21.53 7.39
N PHE A 61 -18.75 -20.98 6.47
CA PHE A 61 -17.48 -21.56 6.08
C PHE A 61 -16.53 -21.74 7.29
N PHE A 62 -16.33 -20.67 8.07
CA PHE A 62 -15.41 -20.69 9.21
C PHE A 62 -15.93 -21.52 10.40
N ALA A 63 -17.25 -21.54 10.65
CA ALA A 63 -17.84 -22.44 11.64
C ALA A 63 -17.61 -23.93 11.30
N ASN A 64 -17.72 -24.30 10.02
CA ASN A 64 -17.44 -25.65 9.55
C ASN A 64 -15.94 -25.99 9.64
N LEU A 65 -15.05 -25.03 9.36
CA LEU A 65 -13.61 -25.19 9.53
C LEU A 65 -13.24 -25.46 11.00
N LEU A 66 -13.78 -24.66 11.93
CA LEU A 66 -13.62 -24.83 13.38
C LEU A 66 -14.05 -26.24 13.84
N LEU A 67 -15.23 -26.70 13.41
CA LEU A 67 -15.75 -28.02 13.76
C LEU A 67 -14.84 -29.17 13.31
N LEU A 68 -14.17 -29.03 12.15
CA LEU A 68 -13.17 -29.99 11.67
C LEU A 68 -11.89 -29.94 12.50
N LEU A 69 -11.41 -28.75 12.86
CA LEU A 69 -10.19 -28.59 13.67
C LEU A 69 -10.38 -29.07 15.11
N GLN A 70 -11.55 -28.88 15.72
CA GLN A 70 -11.92 -29.46 17.01
C GLN A 70 -11.96 -31.00 16.97
N LYS A 71 -12.51 -31.58 15.89
CA LYS A 71 -12.57 -33.03 15.68
C LYS A 71 -11.26 -33.65 15.16
N SER A 72 -10.23 -32.84 14.94
CA SER A 72 -8.91 -33.31 14.54
C SER A 72 -8.03 -33.58 15.77
N THR A 73 -7.52 -34.80 15.86
CA THR A 73 -6.66 -35.28 16.95
C THR A 73 -5.18 -35.23 16.59
N TYR A 74 -4.82 -35.26 15.30
CA TYR A 74 -3.43 -35.08 14.85
C TYR A 74 -3.34 -34.54 13.42
N VAL A 75 -2.21 -33.86 13.13
CA VAL A 75 -1.90 -33.32 11.80
C VAL A 75 -1.93 -34.43 10.76
N GLY A 76 -2.80 -34.29 9.76
CA GLY A 76 -2.95 -35.24 8.67
C GLY A 76 -4.06 -36.29 8.85
N ASP A 77 -4.86 -36.26 9.91
CA ASP A 77 -6.06 -37.10 10.04
C ASP A 77 -7.17 -36.77 9.01
N LYS A 78 -8.32 -37.46 9.04
CA LYS A 78 -9.43 -37.23 8.08
C LYS A 78 -10.00 -35.81 8.19
N CYS A 79 -10.12 -35.27 9.40
CA CYS A 79 -10.66 -33.94 9.66
C CYS A 79 -9.65 -32.87 9.21
N TRP A 80 -8.37 -33.01 9.59
CA TRP A 80 -7.28 -32.14 9.14
C TRP A 80 -7.16 -32.09 7.62
N ARG A 81 -7.14 -33.25 6.95
CA ARG A 81 -7.08 -33.30 5.47
C ARG A 81 -8.30 -32.69 4.80
N THR A 82 -9.44 -32.61 5.50
CA THR A 82 -10.66 -31.96 4.99
C THR A 82 -10.60 -30.45 5.19
N ALA A 83 -10.20 -29.99 6.38
CA ALA A 83 -9.90 -28.59 6.67
C ALA A 83 -8.87 -28.02 5.67
N LYS A 84 -7.78 -28.74 5.41
CA LYS A 84 -6.75 -28.35 4.43
C LYS A 84 -7.25 -28.23 2.99
N ARG A 85 -8.29 -28.96 2.60
CA ARG A 85 -8.95 -28.77 1.29
C ARG A 85 -9.90 -27.57 1.30
N MET A 86 -10.60 -27.30 2.41
CA MET A 86 -11.50 -26.16 2.52
C MET A 86 -10.78 -24.82 2.37
N VAL A 87 -9.65 -24.64 3.08
CA VAL A 87 -8.86 -23.40 3.04
C VAL A 87 -8.00 -23.25 1.77
N ASN A 88 -8.12 -24.13 0.77
CA ASN A 88 -7.32 -24.03 -0.44
C ASN A 88 -7.90 -22.99 -1.40
N PHE A 89 -7.45 -21.75 -1.27
CA PHE A 89 -7.90 -20.62 -2.08
C PHE A 89 -6.91 -20.31 -3.21
N PRO A 90 -7.31 -20.46 -4.49
CA PRO A 90 -6.59 -19.87 -5.61
C PRO A 90 -6.88 -18.37 -5.72
N GLU A 91 -6.03 -17.65 -6.44
CA GLU A 91 -6.25 -16.27 -6.91
C GLU A 91 -7.64 -16.13 -7.58
N TYR A 92 -8.38 -15.07 -7.24
CA TYR A 92 -9.75 -14.84 -7.69
C TYR A 92 -9.79 -13.88 -8.88
N GLN A 93 -9.60 -14.44 -10.07
CA GLN A 93 -9.29 -13.65 -11.26
C GLN A 93 -10.49 -12.90 -11.88
N TYR A 94 -11.74 -13.20 -11.50
CA TYR A 94 -12.95 -12.86 -12.27
C TYR A 94 -13.44 -11.39 -12.18
N THR A 95 -12.91 -10.61 -11.26
CA THR A 95 -13.45 -9.29 -10.83
C THR A 95 -12.60 -8.09 -11.26
N CYS A 96 -11.42 -8.31 -11.85
CA CYS A 96 -10.48 -7.26 -12.28
C CYS A 96 -10.09 -6.30 -11.14
N ILE A 97 -9.84 -6.87 -9.96
CA ILE A 97 -9.37 -6.20 -8.75
C ILE A 97 -8.26 -7.02 -8.09
N GLY A 98 -7.46 -6.38 -7.24
CA GLY A 98 -6.41 -7.03 -6.45
C GLY A 98 -5.00 -6.56 -6.82
N TYR A 99 -3.98 -7.30 -6.39
CA TYR A 99 -2.65 -7.14 -6.97
C TYR A 99 -2.58 -7.89 -8.28
N SER A 100 -2.29 -7.15 -9.33
CA SER A 100 -2.07 -7.71 -10.65
C SER A 100 -0.90 -8.73 -10.61
N SER A 101 -1.18 -9.94 -11.12
CA SER A 101 -0.46 -11.24 -11.02
C SER A 101 1.01 -11.35 -11.52
N GLY A 102 1.85 -10.33 -11.29
CA GLY A 102 3.20 -10.23 -11.86
C GLY A 102 4.33 -10.64 -10.96
N ASN A 103 5.09 -11.64 -11.41
CA ASN A 103 6.18 -12.24 -10.66
C ASN A 103 5.76 -12.66 -9.25
N THR A 104 4.95 -13.71 -9.21
CA THR A 104 5.06 -14.73 -8.15
C THR A 104 6.41 -15.48 -8.23
N GLU A 105 7.53 -14.75 -8.27
CA GLU A 105 8.85 -15.21 -7.78
C GLU A 105 8.85 -15.23 -6.23
N GLY A 106 7.77 -15.77 -5.69
CA GLY A 106 7.50 -16.15 -4.31
C GLY A 106 6.88 -17.55 -4.32
N ARG A 107 7.50 -18.48 -5.07
CA ARG A 107 7.10 -19.88 -5.21
C ARG A 107 7.13 -20.59 -3.84
N GLY A 108 6.00 -20.51 -3.14
CA GLY A 108 5.77 -21.03 -1.79
C GLY A 108 4.48 -20.51 -1.14
N SER A 109 4.00 -19.34 -1.59
CA SER A 109 2.98 -18.54 -0.90
C SER A 109 1.65 -19.23 -0.59
N GLY A 110 1.06 -20.02 -1.50
CA GLY A 110 -0.28 -20.60 -1.32
C GLY A 110 -0.36 -21.74 -0.31
N ILE A 111 0.56 -22.71 -0.39
CA ILE A 111 0.58 -23.86 0.53
C ILE A 111 0.97 -23.40 1.94
N GLU A 112 1.98 -22.54 2.06
CA GLU A 112 2.41 -21.98 3.34
C GLU A 112 1.32 -21.11 4.00
N PHE A 113 0.53 -20.37 3.22
CA PHE A 113 -0.62 -19.60 3.70
C PHE A 113 -1.71 -20.52 4.29
N ASN A 114 -2.10 -21.55 3.53
CA ASN A 114 -3.11 -22.53 3.96
C ASN A 114 -2.66 -23.24 5.24
N ASP A 115 -1.40 -23.68 5.30
CA ASP A 115 -0.86 -24.37 6.47
C ASP A 115 -0.66 -23.44 7.68
N LYS A 116 -0.28 -22.17 7.49
CA LYS A 116 -0.24 -21.16 8.56
C LYS A 116 -1.62 -20.84 9.12
N ILE A 117 -2.63 -20.66 8.27
CA ILE A 117 -4.02 -20.44 8.72
C ILE A 117 -4.50 -21.65 9.51
N LEU A 118 -4.28 -22.89 9.04
CA LEU A 118 -4.70 -24.09 9.76
C LEU A 118 -3.98 -24.29 11.09
N GLN A 119 -2.67 -24.02 11.13
CA GLN A 119 -1.87 -24.16 12.33
C GLN A 119 -2.31 -23.15 13.39
N SER A 120 -2.40 -21.87 13.03
CA SER A 120 -2.85 -20.82 13.94
C SER A 120 -4.32 -20.99 14.31
N ALA A 121 -5.17 -21.45 13.40
CA ALA A 121 -6.55 -21.82 13.71
C ALA A 121 -6.60 -22.96 14.74
N LYS A 122 -5.74 -23.98 14.62
CA LYS A 122 -5.67 -25.08 15.58
C LYS A 122 -5.16 -24.64 16.95
N GLU A 123 -4.20 -23.72 17.00
CA GLU A 123 -3.72 -23.10 18.25
C GLU A 123 -4.81 -22.24 18.92
N ILE A 124 -5.59 -21.51 18.13
CA ILE A 124 -6.63 -20.60 18.60
C ILE A 124 -7.96 -21.30 18.92
N VAL A 125 -8.24 -22.50 18.38
CA VAL A 125 -9.43 -23.31 18.72
C VAL A 125 -9.62 -23.46 20.23
N ASP A 126 -8.54 -23.64 20.98
CA ASP A 126 -8.57 -23.84 22.44
C ASP A 126 -8.74 -22.51 23.20
N LEU A 127 -8.26 -21.39 22.63
CA LEU A 127 -8.49 -20.04 23.16
C LEU A 127 -9.92 -19.55 22.89
N ALA A 128 -10.51 -19.98 21.78
CA ALA A 128 -11.76 -19.49 21.21
C ALA A 128 -13.05 -19.96 21.90
N GLU A 129 -12.97 -20.97 22.79
CA GLU A 129 -14.11 -21.60 23.47
C GLU A 129 -15.30 -22.00 22.56
N GLY A 130 -15.03 -22.22 21.27
CA GLY A 130 -16.03 -22.59 20.27
C GLY A 130 -16.79 -21.43 19.60
N ASN A 131 -16.44 -20.16 19.84
CA ASN A 131 -17.02 -19.05 19.09
C ASN A 131 -16.49 -19.04 17.63
N PRO A 132 -17.33 -19.25 16.60
CA PRO A 132 -16.88 -19.32 15.21
C PRO A 132 -16.52 -17.96 14.61
N GLU A 133 -17.02 -16.85 15.16
CA GLU A 133 -16.73 -15.50 14.64
C GLU A 133 -15.25 -15.11 14.79
N ILE A 134 -14.56 -15.74 15.75
CA ILE A 134 -13.12 -15.62 15.99
C ILE A 134 -12.30 -15.95 14.73
N PHE A 135 -12.79 -16.87 13.90
CA PHE A 135 -12.09 -17.33 12.69
C PHE A 135 -12.30 -16.43 11.48
N LEU A 136 -13.30 -15.54 11.50
CA LEU A 136 -13.54 -14.55 10.43
C LEU A 136 -12.37 -13.59 10.26
N LEU A 137 -11.73 -13.28 11.40
CA LEU A 137 -10.69 -12.27 11.53
C LEU A 137 -9.30 -12.88 11.65
N LEU A 138 -9.18 -14.19 11.88
CA LEU A 138 -7.90 -14.89 11.97
C LEU A 138 -6.97 -14.58 10.77
N PRO A 139 -7.42 -14.59 9.50
CA PRO A 139 -6.55 -14.24 8.38
C PRO A 139 -6.03 -12.78 8.42
N LEU A 140 -6.78 -11.86 9.05
CA LEU A 140 -6.33 -10.47 9.25
C LEU A 140 -5.17 -10.37 10.27
N LEU A 141 -5.01 -11.38 11.13
CA LEU A 141 -4.12 -11.38 12.30
C LEU A 141 -2.91 -12.32 12.15
N GLU A 142 -2.51 -12.67 10.92
CA GLU A 142 -1.38 -13.56 10.66
C GLU A 142 -0.24 -12.89 9.91
N ASP A 143 1.01 -13.13 10.33
CA ASP A 143 2.16 -12.48 9.69
C ASP A 143 2.48 -13.09 8.31
N GLY A 144 2.75 -12.18 7.38
CA GLY A 144 2.89 -12.47 5.96
C GLY A 144 1.56 -12.64 5.23
N ILE A 145 0.40 -12.65 5.90
CA ILE A 145 -0.88 -12.50 5.18
C ILE A 145 -1.01 -11.04 4.75
N ALA A 146 -1.11 -10.85 3.43
CA ALA A 146 -1.39 -9.57 2.78
C ALA A 146 -2.89 -9.51 2.45
N GLY A 147 -3.46 -8.31 2.44
CA GLY A 147 -4.89 -8.09 2.24
C GLY A 147 -5.48 -8.68 0.97
N ASP A 148 -4.70 -8.72 -0.10
CA ASP A 148 -5.01 -9.37 -1.37
C ASP A 148 -5.43 -10.84 -1.22
N ARG A 149 -4.72 -11.62 -0.40
CA ARG A 149 -5.08 -13.02 -0.12
C ARG A 149 -6.37 -13.17 0.69
N ILE A 150 -6.77 -12.13 1.40
CA ILE A 150 -8.03 -12.09 2.15
C ILE A 150 -9.17 -11.70 1.20
N SER A 151 -8.93 -10.78 0.26
CA SER A 151 -9.83 -10.51 -0.86
C SER A 151 -10.10 -11.78 -1.67
N ASP A 152 -9.05 -12.48 -2.11
CA ASP A 152 -9.14 -13.77 -2.82
C ASP A 152 -9.93 -14.81 -2.03
N MET A 153 -9.56 -15.02 -0.77
CA MET A 153 -10.23 -15.96 0.13
C MET A 153 -11.72 -15.62 0.27
N THR A 154 -12.04 -14.36 0.52
CA THR A 154 -13.41 -13.90 0.71
C THR A 154 -14.23 -14.15 -0.55
N GLN A 155 -13.75 -13.67 -1.70
CA GLN A 155 -14.39 -13.88 -3.00
C GLN A 155 -14.57 -15.37 -3.35
N ASN A 156 -13.59 -16.22 -3.02
CA ASN A 156 -13.73 -17.67 -3.17
C ASN A 156 -14.81 -18.26 -2.26
N ILE A 157 -14.93 -17.81 -1.02
CA ILE A 157 -15.93 -18.32 -0.07
C ILE A 157 -17.34 -17.90 -0.49
N ILE A 158 -17.52 -16.66 -0.95
CA ILE A 158 -18.81 -16.09 -1.37
C ILE A 158 -19.06 -16.19 -2.88
N ASP A 159 -18.39 -17.11 -3.58
CA ASP A 159 -18.37 -17.16 -5.05
C ASP A 159 -19.76 -17.30 -5.70
N ASP A 160 -20.65 -18.09 -5.08
CA ASP A 160 -22.04 -18.20 -5.53
C ASP A 160 -22.86 -16.93 -5.28
N ASP A 161 -22.60 -16.20 -4.20
CA ASP A 161 -23.26 -14.93 -3.90
C ASP A 161 -22.83 -13.86 -4.92
N ILE A 162 -21.53 -13.78 -5.24
CA ILE A 162 -20.99 -12.92 -6.31
C ILE A 162 -21.60 -13.29 -7.67
N CYS A 163 -21.73 -14.59 -7.99
CA CYS A 163 -22.35 -15.02 -9.24
C CYS A 163 -23.84 -14.62 -9.33
N ARG A 164 -24.59 -14.76 -8.23
CA ARG A 164 -26.00 -14.32 -8.15
C ARG A 164 -26.13 -12.80 -8.29
N TYR A 165 -25.32 -12.04 -7.55
CA TYR A 165 -25.27 -10.58 -7.65
C TYR A 165 -24.93 -10.12 -9.06
N THR A 166 -23.94 -10.75 -9.72
CA THR A 166 -23.60 -10.46 -11.12
C THR A 166 -24.80 -10.67 -12.05
N GLN A 167 -25.57 -11.76 -11.88
CA GLN A 167 -26.77 -12.00 -12.68
C GLN A 167 -27.91 -11.03 -12.38
N GLU A 168 -28.08 -10.60 -11.12
CA GLU A 168 -29.03 -9.57 -10.72
C GLU A 168 -28.70 -8.22 -11.39
N ILE A 169 -27.46 -7.75 -11.30
CA ILE A 169 -27.01 -6.53 -11.96
C ILE A 169 -27.16 -6.63 -13.48
N MET A 170 -26.75 -7.74 -14.10
CA MET A 170 -26.95 -7.98 -15.52
C MET A 170 -28.43 -7.89 -15.94
N ALA A 171 -29.36 -8.40 -15.12
CA ALA A 171 -30.79 -8.29 -15.38
C ALA A 171 -31.31 -6.85 -15.23
N GLN A 172 -30.81 -6.09 -14.25
CA GLN A 172 -31.16 -4.67 -14.06
C GLN A 172 -30.61 -3.75 -15.17
N LEU A 173 -29.64 -4.23 -15.96
CA LEU A 173 -29.03 -3.55 -17.10
C LEU A 173 -29.50 -4.12 -18.47
N ASP A 174 -30.45 -5.07 -18.50
CA ASP A 174 -30.89 -5.86 -19.67
C ASP A 174 -29.76 -6.55 -20.48
N ILE A 175 -28.67 -6.92 -19.81
CA ILE A 175 -27.52 -7.58 -20.44
C ILE A 175 -27.64 -9.10 -20.31
N LYS A 176 -27.58 -9.80 -21.46
CA LYS A 176 -27.68 -11.26 -21.50
C LYS A 176 -26.30 -11.92 -21.51
N GLY A 177 -26.04 -12.77 -20.51
CA GLY A 177 -24.81 -13.54 -20.41
C GLY A 177 -24.55 -14.39 -21.66
N ASN A 178 -23.31 -14.39 -22.12
CA ASN A 178 -22.83 -15.09 -23.32
C ASN A 178 -21.85 -16.23 -23.01
N ARG A 179 -21.47 -16.44 -21.73
CA ARG A 179 -20.60 -17.52 -21.28
C ARG A 179 -21.26 -18.34 -20.16
N LEU A 180 -21.15 -19.67 -20.26
CA LEU A 180 -21.44 -20.55 -19.13
C LEU A 180 -20.24 -20.57 -18.18
N HIS A 181 -20.48 -20.34 -16.90
CA HIS A 181 -19.48 -20.35 -15.84
C HIS A 181 -19.91 -21.32 -14.73
N THR A 182 -18.94 -22.03 -14.17
CA THR A 182 -19.14 -22.96 -13.05
C THR A 182 -18.52 -22.34 -11.80
N SER A 183 -19.32 -22.09 -10.76
CA SER A 183 -18.82 -21.57 -9.48
C SER A 183 -17.99 -22.61 -8.72
N ARG A 184 -17.31 -22.17 -7.65
CA ARG A 184 -16.54 -23.00 -6.72
C ARG A 184 -17.37 -24.14 -6.11
N SER A 185 -18.67 -23.92 -5.89
CA SER A 185 -19.61 -24.96 -5.40
C SER A 185 -20.22 -25.83 -6.51
N HIS A 186 -19.72 -25.72 -7.74
CA HIS A 186 -20.17 -26.43 -8.93
C HIS A 186 -21.57 -26.05 -9.45
N ASN A 187 -22.11 -24.88 -9.06
CA ASN A 187 -23.33 -24.35 -9.65
C ASN A 187 -23.04 -23.69 -11.01
N LEU A 188 -24.01 -23.75 -11.93
CA LEU A 188 -23.89 -23.19 -13.28
C LEU A 188 -24.58 -21.83 -13.39
N TYR A 189 -23.84 -20.83 -13.84
CA TYR A 189 -24.32 -19.47 -14.08
C TYR A 189 -24.06 -19.05 -15.52
N LYS A 190 -24.93 -18.21 -16.09
CA LYS A 190 -24.74 -17.61 -17.41
C LYS A 190 -24.30 -16.16 -17.21
N LEU A 191 -23.00 -15.92 -17.38
CA LEU A 191 -22.33 -14.65 -17.12
C LEU A 191 -21.80 -14.03 -18.42
N LEU A 192 -21.16 -12.87 -18.33
CA LEU A 192 -20.48 -12.24 -19.46
C LEU A 192 -19.06 -12.78 -19.64
N PHE A 193 -18.61 -12.85 -20.88
CA PHE A 193 -17.26 -13.17 -21.26
C PHE A 193 -16.39 -11.90 -21.26
N ASN A 194 -15.26 -11.97 -20.56
CA ASN A 194 -14.19 -10.99 -20.67
C ASN A 194 -13.31 -11.37 -21.89
N PRO A 195 -13.29 -10.60 -22.98
CA PRO A 195 -12.47 -10.93 -24.15
C PRO A 195 -10.97 -10.72 -23.91
N TYR A 196 -10.61 -9.87 -22.95
CA TYR A 196 -9.23 -9.54 -22.56
C TYR A 196 -8.62 -10.68 -21.75
N ALA A 197 -9.15 -10.90 -20.55
CA ALA A 197 -8.69 -11.95 -19.62
C ALA A 197 -9.23 -13.36 -19.96
N LYS A 198 -10.01 -13.51 -21.04
CA LYS A 198 -10.54 -14.78 -21.59
C LYS A 198 -11.34 -15.64 -20.59
N GLN A 199 -11.94 -15.00 -19.60
CA GLN A 199 -12.66 -15.61 -18.48
C GLN A 199 -14.11 -15.11 -18.37
N ALA A 200 -14.82 -15.50 -17.31
CA ALA A 200 -16.11 -14.89 -16.99
C ALA A 200 -15.90 -13.59 -16.21
N ILE A 201 -16.74 -12.58 -16.44
CA ILE A 201 -16.81 -11.36 -15.63
C ILE A 201 -17.71 -11.63 -14.44
N LYS A 202 -17.26 -11.20 -13.26
CA LYS A 202 -18.08 -11.09 -12.06
C LYS A 202 -18.02 -9.65 -11.56
N LEU A 203 -19.18 -9.12 -11.19
CA LEU A 203 -19.32 -7.76 -10.67
C LEU A 203 -19.37 -7.85 -9.13
N VAL A 204 -18.96 -6.76 -8.48
CA VAL A 204 -19.00 -6.58 -7.02
C VAL A 204 -19.48 -5.15 -6.71
N PRO A 205 -20.14 -4.90 -5.58
CA PRO A 205 -20.51 -3.55 -5.20
C PRO A 205 -19.29 -2.75 -4.75
N CYS A 206 -19.32 -1.42 -4.92
CA CYS A 206 -18.28 -0.52 -4.43
C CYS A 206 -18.17 -0.52 -2.89
N ASP A 207 -19.27 -0.80 -2.19
CA ASP A 207 -19.38 -0.70 -0.73
C ASP A 207 -18.65 -1.80 0.06
N ILE A 208 -18.11 -2.83 -0.61
CA ILE A 208 -17.24 -3.86 0.00
C ILE A 208 -15.76 -3.72 -0.36
N LEU A 209 -15.39 -2.70 -1.15
CA LEU A 209 -14.03 -2.54 -1.67
C LEU A 209 -13.23 -1.54 -0.84
N VAL A 210 -12.00 -1.89 -0.49
CA VAL A 210 -11.03 -1.00 0.21
C VAL A 210 -9.70 -0.93 -0.55
N ASN A 211 -8.98 0.18 -0.46
CA ASN A 211 -7.63 0.32 -1.05
C ASN A 211 -6.50 -0.24 -0.16
N LEU A 212 -6.73 -0.35 1.14
CA LEU A 212 -5.78 -0.82 2.14
C LEU A 212 -6.50 -1.77 3.11
N PRO A 213 -6.45 -3.09 2.89
CA PRO A 213 -7.17 -4.05 3.72
C PRO A 213 -6.73 -4.04 5.17
N VAL A 214 -7.64 -4.42 6.07
CA VAL A 214 -7.44 -4.35 7.53
C VAL A 214 -6.17 -5.09 7.98
N ALA A 215 -5.83 -6.21 7.34
CA ALA A 215 -4.62 -7.01 7.60
C ALA A 215 -3.30 -6.23 7.43
N ASP A 216 -3.24 -5.28 6.50
CA ASP A 216 -2.01 -4.53 6.20
C ASP A 216 -1.83 -3.30 7.14
N ASN A 217 -2.85 -3.01 7.96
CA ASN A 217 -2.95 -1.85 8.86
C ASN A 217 -3.36 -2.21 10.31
N VAL A 218 -3.24 -3.47 10.73
CA VAL A 218 -3.61 -3.93 12.09
C VAL A 218 -3.06 -3.04 13.21
N ASP A 219 -1.84 -2.49 13.09
CA ASP A 219 -1.29 -1.61 14.13
C ASP A 219 -2.02 -0.26 14.22
N ALA A 220 -2.32 0.38 13.10
CA ALA A 220 -3.12 1.61 13.07
C ALA A 220 -4.55 1.38 13.55
N ILE A 221 -5.15 0.23 13.20
CA ILE A 221 -6.52 -0.11 13.58
C ILE A 221 -6.62 -0.44 15.07
N VAL A 222 -5.66 -1.18 15.65
CA VAL A 222 -5.63 -1.41 17.10
C VAL A 222 -5.40 -0.09 17.86
N GLU A 223 -4.60 0.84 17.34
CA GLU A 223 -4.42 2.18 17.92
C GLU A 223 -5.73 3.00 17.89
N GLU A 224 -6.44 3.00 16.75
CA GLU A 224 -7.76 3.63 16.60
C GLU A 224 -8.79 3.01 17.56
N LEU A 225 -8.89 1.69 17.61
CA LEU A 225 -9.81 0.99 18.51
C LEU A 225 -9.46 1.26 19.99
N ALA A 226 -8.18 1.35 20.36
CA ALA A 226 -7.74 1.73 21.70
C ALA A 226 -8.02 3.20 22.05
N ALA A 227 -8.27 4.08 21.07
CA ALA A 227 -8.75 5.43 21.33
C ALA A 227 -10.20 5.46 21.87
N TYR A 228 -10.99 4.40 21.65
CA TYR A 228 -12.40 4.32 22.06
C TYR A 228 -12.77 3.11 22.95
N ASN A 229 -11.94 2.07 23.01
CA ASN A 229 -12.09 0.92 23.91
C ASN A 229 -11.06 1.01 25.07
N GLU A 230 -11.55 1.31 26.27
CA GLU A 230 -10.75 1.43 27.50
C GLU A 230 -10.03 0.13 27.88
N ARG A 231 -10.68 -1.03 27.73
CA ARG A 231 -10.06 -2.33 28.05
C ARG A 231 -8.94 -2.67 27.08
N LEU A 232 -9.14 -2.41 25.79
CA LEU A 232 -8.11 -2.60 24.78
C LEU A 232 -6.92 -1.68 25.06
N ARG A 233 -7.18 -0.41 25.42
CA ARG A 233 -6.16 0.54 25.85
C ARG A 233 -5.40 0.08 27.09
N ASP A 234 -6.08 -0.40 28.12
CA ASP A 234 -5.43 -0.88 29.35
C ASP A 234 -4.52 -2.08 29.10
N VAL A 235 -4.94 -2.99 28.22
CA VAL A 235 -4.12 -4.14 27.81
C VAL A 235 -2.93 -3.70 26.96
N VAL A 236 -3.13 -2.82 25.97
CA VAL A 236 -2.04 -2.25 25.16
C VAL A 236 -1.05 -1.47 26.04
N ASN A 237 -1.52 -0.61 26.94
CA ASN A 237 -0.66 0.17 27.84
C ASN A 237 0.13 -0.69 28.81
N ARG A 238 -0.43 -1.81 29.29
CA ARG A 238 0.24 -2.73 30.21
C ARG A 238 1.29 -3.60 29.51
N ASP A 239 0.94 -4.18 28.35
CA ASP A 239 1.74 -5.24 27.72
C ASP A 239 2.64 -4.71 26.59
N ILE A 240 2.33 -3.54 26.03
CA ILE A 240 3.01 -2.94 24.87
C ILE A 240 3.58 -1.54 25.18
N GLY A 241 2.84 -0.72 25.94
CA GLY A 241 3.31 0.46 26.68
C GLY A 241 4.00 1.57 25.86
N ASP A 242 4.83 2.36 26.55
CA ASP A 242 5.51 3.56 26.01
C ASP A 242 6.34 3.33 24.73
N ILE A 243 6.72 2.07 24.45
CA ILE A 243 7.55 1.67 23.31
C ILE A 243 6.79 1.77 21.97
N TRP A 244 5.45 1.87 21.98
CA TRP A 244 4.59 1.93 20.80
C TRP A 244 4.94 3.07 19.82
N LEU A 245 5.17 4.27 20.36
CA LEU A 245 5.42 5.48 19.56
C LEU A 245 6.87 5.56 19.04
N GLU A 246 7.82 4.94 19.73
CA GLU A 246 9.25 4.97 19.42
C GLU A 246 9.68 3.89 18.41
N THR A 247 8.77 3.00 18.01
CA THR A 247 9.09 1.82 17.21
C THR A 247 8.48 1.81 15.80
N THR A 248 9.07 0.98 14.93
CA THR A 248 8.64 0.89 13.52
C THR A 248 7.28 0.18 13.39
N LYS A 249 6.49 0.55 12.37
CA LYS A 249 5.22 -0.12 12.00
C LYS A 249 5.34 -1.67 11.98
N ALA A 250 6.44 -2.17 11.42
CA ALA A 250 6.72 -3.61 11.33
C ALA A 250 6.92 -4.27 12.71
N TYR A 251 7.60 -3.58 13.62
CA TYR A 251 7.83 -4.07 14.99
C TYR A 251 6.56 -4.01 15.84
N ARG A 252 5.74 -2.95 15.69
CA ARG A 252 4.40 -2.90 16.30
C ARG A 252 3.53 -4.05 15.83
N LYS A 253 3.46 -4.30 14.52
CA LYS A 253 2.73 -5.46 13.97
C LYS A 253 3.28 -6.77 14.55
N GLU A 254 4.60 -6.97 14.61
CA GLU A 254 5.21 -8.17 15.21
C GLU A 254 4.80 -8.38 16.69
N ILE A 255 4.82 -7.34 17.51
CA ILE A 255 4.37 -7.42 18.92
C ILE A 255 2.88 -7.72 19.02
N LEU A 256 2.04 -7.00 18.28
CA LEU A 256 0.58 -7.22 18.28
C LEU A 256 0.22 -8.66 17.92
N LEU A 257 0.80 -9.17 16.83
CA LEU A 257 0.52 -10.52 16.36
C LEU A 257 1.03 -11.58 17.35
N LYS A 258 2.12 -11.31 18.08
CA LYS A 258 2.55 -12.15 19.20
C LYS A 258 1.54 -12.11 20.35
N GLU A 259 1.15 -10.92 20.82
CA GLU A 259 0.21 -10.79 21.95
C GLU A 259 -1.17 -11.35 21.62
N LEU A 260 -1.67 -11.20 20.39
CA LEU A 260 -2.92 -11.83 19.95
C LEU A 260 -2.88 -13.37 20.04
N LYS A 261 -1.71 -13.98 19.85
CA LYS A 261 -1.52 -15.43 19.97
C LYS A 261 -1.28 -15.91 21.40
N THR A 262 -0.70 -15.08 22.26
CA THR A 262 -0.33 -15.48 23.65
C THR A 262 -1.26 -14.98 24.74
N ASN A 263 -2.04 -13.93 24.49
CA ASN A 263 -2.87 -13.26 25.50
C ASN A 263 -4.36 -13.35 25.15
N LYS A 264 -5.05 -14.31 25.77
CA LYS A 264 -6.49 -14.56 25.55
C LYS A 264 -7.37 -13.33 25.80
N ALA A 265 -7.05 -12.50 26.80
CA ALA A 265 -7.84 -11.31 27.10
C ALA A 265 -7.67 -10.24 26.00
N PHE A 266 -6.43 -10.01 25.56
CA PHE A 266 -6.15 -9.11 24.43
C PHE A 266 -6.84 -9.57 23.15
N PHE A 267 -6.77 -10.86 22.87
CA PHE A 267 -7.38 -11.49 21.72
C PHE A 267 -8.90 -11.31 21.69
N VAL A 268 -9.61 -11.63 22.78
CA VAL A 268 -11.08 -11.49 22.87
C VAL A 268 -11.53 -10.03 22.74
N GLU A 269 -10.86 -9.09 23.43
CA GLU A 269 -11.19 -7.66 23.35
C GLU A 269 -10.90 -7.08 21.96
N THR A 270 -9.79 -7.46 21.32
CA THR A 270 -9.46 -7.03 19.94
C THR A 270 -10.50 -7.54 18.94
N LEU A 271 -10.94 -8.80 19.06
CA LEU A 271 -11.95 -9.37 18.17
C LEU A 271 -13.33 -8.76 18.38
N THR A 272 -13.69 -8.42 19.62
CA THR A 272 -14.94 -7.72 19.92
C THR A 272 -14.91 -6.32 19.31
N ALA A 273 -13.81 -5.59 19.47
CA ALA A 273 -13.62 -4.28 18.87
C ALA A 273 -13.64 -4.32 17.32
N LEU A 274 -12.97 -5.31 16.70
CA LEU A 274 -12.98 -5.50 15.24
C LEU A 274 -14.33 -5.97 14.66
N LYS A 275 -15.20 -6.60 15.47
CA LYS A 275 -16.54 -7.00 15.03
C LYS A 275 -17.45 -5.78 14.85
N ASP A 276 -17.36 -4.83 15.79
CA ASP A 276 -18.13 -3.59 15.77
C ASP A 276 -17.47 -2.51 14.89
N TYR A 277 -16.18 -2.68 14.55
CA TYR A 277 -15.50 -1.91 13.52
C TYR A 277 -16.21 -2.06 12.16
N SER A 278 -16.31 -0.93 11.45
CA SER A 278 -16.75 -0.86 10.06
C SER A 278 -15.70 -0.03 9.33
N PRO A 279 -14.76 -0.64 8.59
CA PRO A 279 -13.78 0.12 7.82
C PRO A 279 -14.48 0.99 6.77
N GLN A 280 -13.89 2.10 6.37
CA GLN A 280 -14.44 2.92 5.30
C GLN A 280 -14.16 2.26 3.94
N HIS A 281 -15.19 2.02 3.13
CA HIS A 281 -15.01 1.59 1.75
C HIS A 281 -14.31 2.67 0.91
N TYR A 282 -13.74 2.27 -0.22
CA TYR A 282 -13.05 3.18 -1.11
C TYR A 282 -14.04 4.09 -1.85
N ASP A 283 -13.68 5.37 -1.96
CA ASP A 283 -14.46 6.39 -2.64
C ASP A 283 -13.91 6.55 -4.06
N PHE A 284 -14.55 5.86 -5.03
CA PHE A 284 -14.13 5.86 -6.43
C PHE A 284 -14.41 7.18 -7.16
N GLU A 285 -15.35 7.99 -6.66
CA GLU A 285 -15.65 9.31 -7.23
C GLU A 285 -14.57 10.33 -6.87
N LYS A 286 -14.12 10.35 -5.60
CA LYS A 286 -12.98 11.19 -5.18
C LYS A 286 -11.63 10.61 -5.60
N ASP A 287 -11.53 9.28 -5.65
CA ASP A 287 -10.32 8.47 -5.92
C ASP A 287 -9.04 9.12 -5.37
N TYR A 288 -9.03 9.37 -4.06
CA TYR A 288 -8.06 10.25 -3.41
C TYR A 288 -6.60 9.75 -3.49
N GLU A 289 -6.38 8.46 -3.73
CA GLU A 289 -5.06 7.89 -3.97
C GLU A 289 -4.68 7.83 -5.46
N GLY A 290 -5.65 8.01 -6.37
CA GLY A 290 -5.47 7.91 -7.82
C GLY A 290 -5.32 6.48 -8.34
N LEU A 291 -6.14 5.54 -7.86
CA LEU A 291 -6.08 4.12 -8.23
C LEU A 291 -6.91 3.78 -9.48
N TYR A 292 -7.86 4.64 -9.86
CA TYR A 292 -8.92 4.33 -10.81
C TYR A 292 -9.13 5.45 -11.84
N LYS A 293 -9.20 6.72 -11.40
CA LYS A 293 -9.49 7.89 -12.23
C LYS A 293 -8.42 8.20 -13.27
N TRP A 294 -7.19 7.68 -13.11
CA TRP A 294 -6.09 7.88 -14.06
C TRP A 294 -6.45 7.50 -15.51
N LEU A 295 -7.40 6.56 -15.69
CA LEU A 295 -7.89 6.19 -17.02
C LEU A 295 -8.75 7.32 -17.62
N LYS A 296 -9.72 7.84 -16.86
CA LYS A 296 -10.53 9.00 -17.25
C LYS A 296 -9.64 10.22 -17.51
N ASP A 297 -8.79 10.56 -16.54
CA ASP A 297 -7.90 11.73 -16.60
C ASP A 297 -6.94 11.65 -17.81
N SER A 298 -6.52 10.45 -18.24
CA SER A 298 -5.65 10.29 -19.41
C SER A 298 -6.28 10.78 -20.72
N GLN A 299 -7.61 10.78 -20.84
CA GLN A 299 -8.30 11.27 -22.04
C GLN A 299 -8.16 12.79 -22.20
N GLU A 300 -8.14 13.54 -21.09
CA GLU A 300 -7.90 14.99 -21.11
C GLU A 300 -6.53 15.31 -21.70
N PHE A 301 -5.49 14.54 -21.37
CA PHE A 301 -4.15 14.66 -21.93
C PHE A 301 -4.06 14.26 -23.40
N ILE A 302 -4.81 13.23 -23.84
CA ILE A 302 -4.80 12.76 -25.23
C ILE A 302 -5.44 13.79 -26.18
N SER A 303 -6.32 14.67 -25.67
CA SER A 303 -6.89 15.79 -26.43
C SER A 303 -5.91 16.92 -26.79
N VAL A 304 -4.73 16.95 -26.15
CA VAL A 304 -3.68 17.97 -26.36
C VAL A 304 -2.85 17.66 -27.62
N GLU A 305 -2.25 18.69 -28.24
CA GLU A 305 -1.39 18.53 -29.43
C GLU A 305 -0.34 17.42 -29.25
N LEU A 306 -0.31 16.50 -30.23
CA LEU A 306 0.48 15.27 -30.16
C LEU A 306 1.99 15.52 -30.49
N PRO A 307 2.92 14.90 -29.73
CA PRO A 307 4.36 15.06 -29.93
C PRO A 307 4.83 14.42 -31.25
N LYS A 308 5.29 15.21 -32.22
CA LYS A 308 5.70 14.68 -33.55
C LYS A 308 7.04 13.93 -33.54
N GLU A 309 7.75 13.91 -32.41
CA GLU A 309 9.15 13.49 -32.28
C GLU A 309 9.36 11.97 -32.16
N ALA A 310 8.29 11.18 -32.03
CA ALA A 310 8.36 9.73 -31.81
C ALA A 310 8.05 8.87 -33.04
N LYS A 311 7.67 9.49 -34.16
CA LYS A 311 7.36 8.78 -35.41
C LYS A 311 8.63 8.37 -36.16
N ASP A 312 8.67 7.12 -36.64
CA ASP A 312 9.77 6.55 -37.43
C ASP A 312 11.17 6.71 -36.78
N CYS A 313 11.25 6.50 -35.46
CA CYS A 313 12.46 6.73 -34.68
C CYS A 313 13.62 5.79 -35.10
N PRO A 314 14.82 6.29 -35.44
CA PRO A 314 15.95 5.44 -35.78
C PRO A 314 16.34 4.46 -34.65
N ASP A 315 16.68 3.21 -34.99
CA ASP A 315 17.01 2.14 -34.02
C ASP A 315 18.42 2.31 -33.41
N ASN A 316 18.58 3.34 -32.59
CA ASN A 316 19.74 3.58 -31.75
C ASN A 316 19.34 4.28 -30.43
N LEU A 317 20.19 4.14 -29.43
CA LEU A 317 19.91 4.59 -28.06
C LEU A 317 19.76 6.12 -27.94
N GLU A 318 20.52 6.90 -28.70
CA GLU A 318 20.45 8.38 -28.66
C GLU A 318 19.16 8.90 -29.30
N SER A 319 18.71 8.31 -30.42
CA SER A 319 17.42 8.63 -31.03
C SER A 319 16.23 8.25 -30.14
N LEU A 320 16.30 7.09 -29.46
CA LEU A 320 15.30 6.70 -28.46
C LEU A 320 15.26 7.70 -27.29
N MET A 321 16.42 8.11 -26.78
CA MET A 321 16.54 9.08 -25.70
C MET A 321 15.95 10.44 -26.10
N LEU A 322 16.23 10.91 -27.32
CA LEU A 322 15.67 12.15 -27.86
C LEU A 322 14.14 12.08 -27.99
N ALA A 323 13.59 10.99 -28.54
CA ALA A 323 12.15 10.81 -28.70
C ALA A 323 11.41 10.77 -27.35
N VAL A 324 11.94 10.03 -26.36
CA VAL A 324 11.36 9.99 -25.01
C VAL A 324 11.50 11.33 -24.30
N THR A 325 12.61 12.06 -24.50
CA THR A 325 12.79 13.42 -23.98
C THR A 325 11.75 14.38 -24.54
N GLY A 326 11.44 14.30 -25.85
CA GLY A 326 10.35 15.04 -26.49
C GLY A 326 9.01 14.75 -25.83
N ILE A 327 8.66 13.46 -25.68
CA ILE A 327 7.43 13.01 -24.99
C ILE A 327 7.36 13.57 -23.55
N ILE A 328 8.45 13.53 -22.79
CA ILE A 328 8.50 14.06 -21.42
C ILE A 328 8.30 15.58 -21.41
N HIS A 329 8.87 16.34 -22.35
CA HIS A 329 8.68 17.78 -22.44
C HIS A 329 7.23 18.16 -22.82
N HIS A 330 6.59 17.43 -23.74
CA HIS A 330 5.18 17.65 -24.08
C HIS A 330 4.24 17.29 -22.92
N TYR A 331 4.52 16.19 -22.20
CA TYR A 331 3.78 15.83 -20.99
C TYR A 331 3.97 16.85 -19.86
N ARG A 332 5.19 17.39 -19.70
CA ARG A 332 5.50 18.48 -18.79
C ARG A 332 4.71 19.74 -19.13
N ASP A 333 4.69 20.15 -20.40
CA ASP A 333 3.93 21.32 -20.87
C ASP A 333 2.42 21.16 -20.64
N ALA A 334 1.86 19.97 -20.84
CA ALA A 334 0.46 19.69 -20.51
C ALA A 334 0.15 19.94 -19.02
N ILE A 335 1.05 19.52 -18.12
CA ILE A 335 0.90 19.71 -16.67
C ILE A 335 1.15 21.17 -16.25
N GLU A 336 2.26 21.75 -16.68
CA GLU A 336 2.72 23.07 -16.24
C GLU A 336 2.00 24.23 -16.95
N ASN A 337 1.50 24.06 -18.17
CA ASN A 337 0.95 25.18 -18.96
C ASN A 337 -0.50 24.97 -19.43
N LYS A 338 -1.03 23.74 -19.39
CA LYS A 338 -2.39 23.40 -19.86
C LYS A 338 -3.29 22.83 -18.74
N GLU A 339 -3.09 23.34 -17.52
CA GLU A 339 -3.88 23.06 -16.31
C GLU A 339 -3.91 21.61 -15.80
N MET A 340 -3.31 20.64 -16.49
CA MET A 340 -3.39 19.22 -16.11
C MET A 340 -2.72 18.89 -14.77
N TRP A 341 -1.97 19.82 -14.17
CA TRP A 341 -1.52 19.69 -12.78
C TRP A 341 -2.69 19.42 -11.81
N ARG A 342 -3.91 19.91 -12.11
CA ARG A 342 -5.09 19.75 -11.25
C ARG A 342 -5.49 18.29 -11.03
N THR A 343 -5.27 17.41 -12.01
CA THR A 343 -5.70 16.01 -11.95
C THR A 343 -4.94 15.22 -10.88
N PHE A 344 -3.73 15.66 -10.54
CA PHE A 344 -2.91 15.06 -9.48
C PHE A 344 -3.33 15.46 -8.05
N TRP A 345 -4.31 16.35 -7.90
CA TRP A 345 -4.82 16.77 -6.59
C TRP A 345 -6.25 16.28 -6.37
N THR A 346 -6.56 15.96 -5.11
CA THR A 346 -7.88 15.48 -4.69
C THR A 346 -8.24 16.10 -3.35
N LEU A 347 -9.49 16.51 -3.17
CA LEU A 347 -10.01 16.99 -1.89
C LEU A 347 -10.34 15.80 -1.00
N HIS A 348 -9.69 15.71 0.16
CA HIS A 348 -9.86 14.62 1.12
C HIS A 348 -9.79 15.17 2.55
N ASN A 349 -10.84 14.96 3.34
CA ASN A 349 -11.00 15.47 4.71
C ASN A 349 -10.77 16.99 4.83
N SER A 350 -11.33 17.76 3.90
CA SER A 350 -11.19 19.23 3.77
C SER A 350 -9.78 19.73 3.41
N GLU A 351 -8.82 18.84 3.12
CA GLU A 351 -7.49 19.21 2.64
C GLU A 351 -7.25 18.70 1.21
N TYR A 352 -6.54 19.47 0.39
CA TYR A 352 -6.07 18.99 -0.90
C TYR A 352 -4.82 18.12 -0.70
N LYS A 353 -4.94 16.84 -1.03
CA LYS A 353 -3.82 15.88 -1.04
C LYS A 353 -3.43 15.59 -2.50
N HIS A 354 -2.15 15.31 -2.72
CA HIS A 354 -1.72 14.77 -4.01
C HIS A 354 -1.95 13.26 -4.05
N VAL A 355 -2.29 12.73 -5.22
CA VAL A 355 -2.39 11.29 -5.52
C VAL A 355 -1.08 10.54 -5.25
N ARG A 356 -1.11 9.19 -5.27
CA ARG A 356 0.12 8.36 -5.14
C ARG A 356 0.97 8.38 -6.39
N SER A 357 2.22 7.92 -6.28
CA SER A 357 3.09 7.73 -7.44
C SER A 357 2.54 6.73 -8.46
N HIS A 358 1.72 5.76 -8.04
CA HIS A 358 1.04 4.83 -8.95
C HIS A 358 0.22 5.54 -10.02
N TYR A 359 -0.59 6.54 -9.64
CA TYR A 359 -1.31 7.41 -10.57
C TYR A 359 -0.37 8.03 -11.61
N SER A 360 0.76 8.61 -11.15
CA SER A 360 1.72 9.26 -12.04
C SER A 360 2.34 8.29 -13.05
N TYR A 361 2.55 7.01 -12.68
CA TYR A 361 2.96 5.95 -13.60
C TYR A 361 1.86 5.59 -14.60
N MET A 362 0.63 5.36 -14.12
CA MET A 362 -0.48 4.90 -14.95
C MET A 362 -0.94 5.96 -15.96
N LEU A 363 -1.03 7.21 -15.53
CA LEU A 363 -1.37 8.35 -16.38
C LEU A 363 -0.31 8.53 -17.48
N PHE A 364 0.97 8.68 -17.12
CA PHE A 364 2.05 8.84 -18.10
C PHE A 364 2.12 7.65 -19.06
N PHE A 365 2.02 6.41 -18.56
CA PHE A 365 1.99 5.22 -19.40
C PHE A 365 0.84 5.25 -20.41
N THR A 366 -0.38 5.53 -19.97
CA THR A 366 -1.58 5.52 -20.82
C THR A 366 -1.50 6.61 -21.89
N VAL A 367 -1.17 7.84 -21.49
CA VAL A 367 -1.00 9.00 -22.39
C VAL A 367 0.09 8.75 -23.42
N CYS A 368 1.31 8.41 -22.98
CA CYS A 368 2.43 8.19 -23.89
C CYS A 368 2.15 7.04 -24.87
N ARG A 369 1.48 5.97 -24.41
CA ARG A 369 1.19 4.82 -25.26
C ARG A 369 0.10 5.11 -26.28
N ALA A 370 -0.92 5.90 -25.92
CA ALA A 370 -1.90 6.41 -26.88
C ALA A 370 -1.23 7.28 -27.96
N TRP A 371 -0.33 8.19 -27.57
CA TRP A 371 0.46 9.01 -28.50
C TRP A 371 1.31 8.15 -29.45
N LEU A 372 2.08 7.18 -28.93
CA LEU A 372 2.89 6.27 -29.76
C LEU A 372 2.06 5.45 -30.75
N ILE A 373 0.89 4.93 -30.33
CA ILE A 373 -0.02 4.18 -31.20
C ILE A 373 -0.61 5.08 -32.29
N SER A 374 -1.07 6.28 -31.94
CA SER A 374 -1.68 7.21 -32.90
C SER A 374 -0.76 7.61 -34.06
N GLN A 375 0.56 7.51 -33.84
CA GLN A 375 1.60 7.88 -34.81
C GLN A 375 2.15 6.67 -35.59
N ASN A 376 1.70 5.46 -35.27
CA ASN A 376 2.30 4.20 -35.74
C ASN A 376 3.81 4.16 -35.44
N SER A 377 4.20 4.56 -34.22
CA SER A 377 5.61 4.56 -33.80
C SER A 377 6.17 3.13 -33.71
N ASN A 378 7.47 3.00 -34.00
CA ASN A 378 8.25 1.78 -33.77
C ASN A 378 8.81 1.68 -32.35
N ILE A 379 8.58 2.68 -31.49
CA ILE A 379 8.88 2.64 -30.06
C ILE A 379 7.74 1.91 -29.35
N SER A 380 8.08 0.93 -28.51
CA SER A 380 7.16 0.29 -27.57
C SER A 380 7.44 0.77 -26.14
N ILE A 381 6.40 0.96 -25.33
CA ILE A 381 6.50 1.28 -23.89
C ILE A 381 5.83 0.16 -23.09
N ASN A 382 6.51 -0.30 -22.04
CA ASN A 382 6.02 -1.36 -21.15
C ASN A 382 6.28 -0.94 -19.69
N PHE A 383 5.26 -1.00 -18.84
CA PHE A 383 5.45 -0.96 -17.39
C PHE A 383 6.09 -2.26 -16.88
N LYS A 384 7.21 -2.15 -16.16
CA LYS A 384 7.92 -3.30 -15.60
C LYS A 384 8.32 -3.05 -14.16
N GLN A 385 8.28 -4.10 -13.34
CA GLN A 385 8.99 -4.09 -12.07
C GLN A 385 10.45 -4.49 -12.30
N ARG A 386 11.36 -3.71 -11.73
CA ARG A 386 12.81 -3.99 -11.71
C ARG A 386 13.29 -3.76 -10.27
N ASP A 387 13.83 -4.81 -9.65
CA ASP A 387 14.34 -4.80 -8.27
C ASP A 387 13.30 -4.42 -7.19
N GLY A 388 12.03 -4.78 -7.39
CA GLY A 388 10.96 -4.37 -6.47
C GLY A 388 10.64 -2.87 -6.55
N GLN A 389 10.80 -2.26 -7.74
CA GLN A 389 10.36 -0.92 -8.04
C GLN A 389 9.65 -0.79 -9.39
N PRO A 390 8.67 0.13 -9.51
CA PRO A 390 7.95 0.40 -10.75
C PRO A 390 8.85 1.14 -11.75
N THR A 391 8.83 0.75 -13.03
CA THR A 391 9.57 1.42 -14.12
C THR A 391 8.77 1.40 -15.42
N LEU A 392 9.03 2.35 -16.31
CA LEU A 392 8.54 2.30 -17.70
C LEU A 392 9.74 2.04 -18.62
N GLU A 393 9.74 0.88 -19.28
CA GLU A 393 10.76 0.47 -20.24
C GLU A 393 10.28 0.79 -21.66
N PHE A 394 10.91 1.79 -22.26
CA PHE A 394 10.81 2.08 -23.69
C PHE A 394 11.82 1.23 -24.47
N THR A 395 11.41 0.61 -25.59
CA THR A 395 12.32 -0.15 -26.45
C THR A 395 12.07 0.08 -27.94
N ILE A 396 13.15 0.07 -28.73
CA ILE A 396 13.13 -0.04 -30.19
C ILE A 396 13.78 -1.36 -30.59
N SER A 397 13.11 -2.12 -31.47
CA SER A 397 13.55 -3.44 -31.97
C SER A 397 13.97 -4.46 -30.89
N GLY A 398 13.58 -4.25 -29.63
CA GLY A 398 14.02 -5.02 -28.46
C GLY A 398 15.50 -4.86 -28.03
N LYS A 399 16.30 -4.07 -28.78
CA LYS A 399 17.77 -3.93 -28.59
C LYS A 399 18.17 -2.76 -27.70
N ASN A 400 17.68 -1.57 -28.06
CA ASN A 400 17.94 -0.31 -27.36
C ASN A 400 16.84 -0.08 -26.32
N ARG A 401 17.21 0.30 -25.10
CA ARG A 401 16.26 0.45 -23.97
C ARG A 401 16.45 1.76 -23.24
N LEU A 402 15.34 2.37 -22.81
CA LEU A 402 15.34 3.49 -21.89
C LEU A 402 14.38 3.20 -20.73
N ILE A 403 14.88 3.30 -19.50
CA ILE A 403 14.15 2.98 -18.27
C ILE A 403 13.80 4.27 -17.54
N LEU A 404 12.52 4.62 -17.54
CA LEU A 404 11.99 5.78 -16.86
C LEU A 404 11.49 5.40 -15.46
N HIS A 405 11.94 6.16 -14.46
CA HIS A 405 11.60 6.03 -13.04
C HIS A 405 10.81 7.27 -12.64
N ILE A 406 9.51 7.14 -12.35
CA ILE A 406 8.66 8.26 -11.93
C ILE A 406 8.65 8.31 -10.41
N LYS A 407 9.14 9.40 -9.81
CA LYS A 407 9.24 9.54 -8.35
C LYS A 407 8.64 10.88 -7.91
N HIS A 408 8.07 10.92 -6.72
CA HIS A 408 7.61 12.18 -6.11
C HIS A 408 8.76 12.85 -5.36
N ALA A 409 8.88 14.17 -5.44
CA ALA A 409 9.99 14.92 -4.84
C ALA A 409 10.10 14.74 -3.32
N ASN A 410 8.98 14.48 -2.64
CA ASN A 410 8.89 14.25 -1.19
C ASN A 410 9.21 12.79 -0.76
N ASN A 411 9.57 11.89 -1.68
CA ASN A 411 9.94 10.53 -1.33
C ASN A 411 11.25 10.50 -0.52
N THR A 412 11.17 10.07 0.74
CA THR A 412 12.32 10.03 1.67
C THR A 412 13.47 9.14 1.21
N SER A 413 13.19 8.14 0.37
CA SER A 413 14.17 7.22 -0.22
C SER A 413 14.71 7.70 -1.58
N LEU A 414 14.28 8.85 -2.10
CA LEU A 414 14.62 9.33 -3.46
C LEU A 414 16.14 9.35 -3.73
N ALA A 415 16.91 9.97 -2.84
CA ALA A 415 18.37 10.08 -3.00
C ALA A 415 19.09 8.72 -2.90
N LYS A 416 18.61 7.80 -2.04
CA LYS A 416 19.12 6.42 -1.93
C LYS A 416 18.84 5.64 -3.21
N GLY A 417 17.61 5.71 -3.74
CA GLY A 417 17.21 5.04 -4.96
C GLY A 417 18.00 5.52 -6.18
N TYR A 418 18.14 6.83 -6.35
CA TYR A 418 18.92 7.41 -7.46
C TYR A 418 20.40 6.98 -7.42
N LYS A 419 21.04 7.03 -6.24
CA LYS A 419 22.42 6.54 -6.05
C LYS A 419 22.56 5.05 -6.41
N SER A 420 21.58 4.22 -6.04
CA SER A 420 21.56 2.79 -6.38
C SER A 420 21.44 2.54 -7.89
N VAL A 421 20.60 3.31 -8.60
CA VAL A 421 20.50 3.24 -10.07
C VAL A 421 21.82 3.63 -10.73
N LEU A 422 22.46 4.73 -10.30
CA LEU A 422 23.78 5.12 -10.82
C LEU A 422 24.83 4.02 -10.61
N GLU A 423 24.93 3.45 -9.41
CA GLU A 423 25.90 2.40 -9.10
C GLU A 423 25.66 1.13 -9.92
N LYS A 424 24.42 0.68 -10.01
CA LYS A 424 24.04 -0.56 -10.69
C LYS A 424 24.25 -0.49 -12.21
N TYR A 425 23.94 0.64 -12.82
CA TYR A 425 23.86 0.76 -14.29
C TYR A 425 25.04 1.49 -14.95
N ARG A 426 26.02 2.01 -14.18
CA ARG A 426 27.23 2.71 -14.71
C ARG A 426 28.06 1.97 -15.77
N HIS A 427 27.92 0.65 -15.89
CA HIS A 427 28.66 -0.18 -16.85
C HIS A 427 27.82 -0.66 -18.03
N VAL A 428 26.52 -0.36 -18.07
CA VAL A 428 25.60 -0.78 -19.13
C VAL A 428 25.65 0.21 -20.28
N LYS A 429 25.75 -0.29 -21.53
CA LYS A 429 25.96 0.54 -22.74
C LYS A 429 24.78 0.60 -23.70
N ASN A 430 23.81 -0.30 -23.56
CA ASN A 430 22.62 -0.41 -24.42
C ASN A 430 21.32 -0.02 -23.70
N GLU A 431 21.43 0.52 -22.48
CA GLU A 431 20.33 0.95 -21.64
C GLU A 431 20.63 2.36 -21.09
N LYS A 432 19.65 3.26 -21.14
CA LYS A 432 19.68 4.59 -20.52
C LYS A 432 18.65 4.65 -19.40
N HIS A 433 18.91 5.46 -18.38
CA HIS A 433 17.96 5.69 -17.29
C HIS A 433 17.53 7.15 -17.26
N CYS A 434 16.28 7.38 -16.87
CA CYS A 434 15.73 8.70 -16.64
C CYS A 434 14.92 8.68 -15.35
N TYR A 435 15.03 9.72 -14.53
CA TYR A 435 14.14 10.00 -13.41
C TYR A 435 13.20 11.13 -13.82
N LEU A 436 11.89 10.91 -13.69
CA LEU A 436 10.88 11.96 -13.81
C LEU A 436 10.38 12.30 -12.41
N ILE A 437 10.72 13.50 -11.95
CA ILE A 437 10.37 13.98 -10.62
C ILE A 437 9.09 14.80 -10.68
N MET A 438 8.03 14.32 -10.03
CA MET A 438 6.81 15.09 -9.80
C MET A 438 7.01 15.95 -8.55
N ASN A 439 7.08 17.27 -8.70
CA ASN A 439 7.28 18.19 -7.58
C ASN A 439 5.95 18.86 -7.17
N PHE A 440 5.46 18.53 -5.98
CA PHE A 440 4.19 19.05 -5.45
C PHE A 440 4.36 20.28 -4.53
N LYS A 441 5.58 20.79 -4.34
CA LYS A 441 5.88 21.92 -3.43
C LYS A 441 6.81 22.93 -4.07
N ALA A 442 6.47 24.22 -3.92
CA ALA A 442 7.27 25.33 -4.43
C ALA A 442 8.69 25.37 -3.83
N ALA A 443 8.87 24.89 -2.60
CA ALA A 443 10.19 24.69 -2.00
C ALA A 443 10.73 23.29 -2.37
N PRO A 444 11.85 23.18 -3.12
CA PRO A 444 12.38 21.88 -3.53
C PRO A 444 12.85 21.05 -2.32
N ALA A 445 12.45 19.78 -2.30
CA ALA A 445 12.83 18.83 -1.26
C ALA A 445 14.35 18.65 -1.16
N ILE A 446 14.86 18.35 0.04
CA ILE A 446 16.30 18.17 0.30
C ILE A 446 16.85 17.03 -0.59
N GLN A 447 16.12 15.92 -0.69
CA GLN A 447 16.50 14.77 -1.52
C GLN A 447 16.58 15.13 -3.02
N LEU A 448 15.73 16.05 -3.49
CA LEU A 448 15.76 16.53 -4.87
C LEU A 448 17.02 17.37 -5.13
N LYS A 449 17.38 18.26 -4.19
CA LYS A 449 18.64 19.01 -4.25
C LYS A 449 19.86 18.08 -4.24
N GLU A 450 19.85 17.03 -3.41
CA GLU A 450 20.92 16.02 -3.39
C GLU A 450 21.11 15.34 -4.76
N ILE A 451 20.04 14.83 -5.38
CA ILE A 451 20.18 14.09 -6.66
C ILE A 451 20.60 15.00 -7.81
N ARG A 452 20.21 16.28 -7.79
CA ARG A 452 20.65 17.29 -8.78
C ARG A 452 22.17 17.51 -8.75
N VAL A 453 22.80 17.49 -7.58
CA VAL A 453 24.25 17.65 -7.43
C VAL A 453 25.04 16.47 -8.03
N ILE A 454 24.47 15.26 -8.02
CA ILE A 454 25.11 14.03 -8.53
C ILE A 454 24.55 13.58 -9.90
N GLN A 455 23.77 14.44 -10.58
CA GLN A 455 23.20 14.14 -11.89
C GLN A 455 24.29 13.93 -12.94
N ASN A 456 24.14 12.88 -13.78
CA ASN A 456 25.10 12.55 -14.82
C ASN A 456 24.47 11.69 -15.95
N PRO A 457 25.14 11.49 -17.10
CA PRO A 457 24.57 10.83 -18.28
C PRO A 457 24.21 9.34 -18.18
N ILE A 458 24.43 8.69 -17.02
CA ILE A 458 23.90 7.35 -16.71
C ILE A 458 22.39 7.43 -16.42
N CYS A 459 21.96 8.46 -15.69
CA CYS A 459 20.57 8.65 -15.27
C CYS A 459 20.19 10.14 -15.31
N GLU A 460 19.49 10.57 -16.36
CA GLU A 460 19.06 11.97 -16.49
C GLU A 460 17.88 12.29 -15.56
N ILE A 461 17.75 13.54 -15.11
CA ILE A 461 16.66 13.96 -14.21
C ILE A 461 15.81 15.03 -14.89
N PHE A 462 14.58 14.66 -15.19
CA PHE A 462 13.48 15.55 -15.56
C PHE A 462 12.68 15.90 -14.32
N GLU A 463 12.10 17.09 -14.30
CA GLU A 463 11.27 17.58 -13.20
C GLU A 463 10.06 18.28 -13.81
N ILE A 464 8.90 18.02 -13.23
CA ILE A 464 7.62 18.62 -13.56
C ILE A 464 7.10 19.29 -12.29
N ASP A 465 6.80 20.57 -12.38
CA ASP A 465 6.08 21.30 -11.35
C ASP A 465 4.59 20.93 -11.40
N VAL A 466 4.12 20.34 -10.31
CA VAL A 466 2.74 19.91 -10.10
C VAL A 466 2.15 20.60 -8.86
N THR A 467 2.71 21.75 -8.46
CA THR A 467 2.20 22.53 -7.34
C THR A 467 0.75 22.94 -7.54
N LYS A 468 -0.06 22.86 -6.47
CA LYS A 468 -1.40 23.46 -6.49
C LYS A 468 -1.25 24.97 -6.66
N ARG A 469 -1.93 25.52 -7.66
CA ARG A 469 -2.07 26.97 -7.85
C ARG A 469 -3.18 27.49 -6.94
N ASN A 470 -3.00 28.71 -6.45
CA ASN A 470 -3.87 29.35 -5.46
C ASN A 470 -4.40 30.66 -6.06
N ASP A 471 -5.32 30.51 -7.01
CA ASP A 471 -6.02 31.59 -7.70
C ASP A 471 -7.51 31.51 -7.34
N GLU A 472 -8.26 32.62 -7.33
CA GLU A 472 -9.71 32.57 -7.05
C GLU A 472 -10.46 31.75 -8.13
N GLN A 473 -9.94 31.71 -9.36
CA GLN A 473 -10.42 30.82 -10.43
C GLN A 473 -10.20 29.34 -10.13
N THR A 474 -9.20 28.96 -9.32
CA THR A 474 -8.91 27.55 -9.05
C THR A 474 -10.05 26.87 -8.29
N ASP A 475 -10.66 27.56 -7.34
CA ASP A 475 -11.78 27.05 -6.56
C ASP A 475 -13.11 27.05 -7.34
N GLU A 476 -13.18 27.74 -8.49
CA GLU A 476 -14.27 27.59 -9.46
C GLU A 476 -14.02 26.39 -10.40
N ILE A 477 -12.78 26.20 -10.88
CA ILE A 477 -12.39 25.02 -11.68
C ILE A 477 -12.68 23.73 -10.91
N PHE A 478 -12.38 23.67 -9.60
CA PHE A 478 -12.71 22.49 -8.80
C PHE A 478 -14.22 22.27 -8.56
N LYS A 479 -15.07 23.27 -8.74
CA LYS A 479 -16.55 23.11 -8.71
C LYS A 479 -17.12 22.66 -10.06
N LEU A 480 -16.46 23.04 -11.17
CA LEU A 480 -16.88 22.69 -12.53
C LEU A 480 -16.53 21.24 -12.95
N LEU A 481 -15.80 20.50 -12.11
CA LEU A 481 -15.41 19.12 -12.37
C LEU A 481 -16.38 18.06 -11.81
N GLU A 482 -17.53 18.47 -11.27
CA GLU A 482 -18.69 17.59 -11.09
C GLU A 482 -19.20 17.17 -12.50
N PRO A 483 -19.36 15.86 -12.80
CA PRO A 483 -19.22 15.40 -14.18
C PRO A 483 -20.51 15.38 -15.04
N GLU A 484 -20.41 15.91 -16.26
CA GLU A 484 -21.23 15.50 -17.42
C GLU A 484 -20.31 14.91 -18.53
N PHE A 485 -20.63 13.70 -19.00
CA PHE A 485 -20.31 12.96 -20.27
C PHE A 485 -19.17 13.44 -21.23
N GLU A 486 -18.49 12.63 -22.07
CA GLU A 486 -18.27 11.17 -22.29
C GLU A 486 -17.34 11.04 -23.55
N PHE A 487 -16.49 10.00 -23.72
CA PHE A 487 -16.06 9.43 -25.02
C PHE A 487 -15.03 8.26 -24.87
N ASN A 488 -14.91 7.42 -25.93
CA ASN A 488 -14.28 6.08 -25.95
C ASN A 488 -12.78 6.03 -26.41
N LEU A 489 -12.16 4.82 -26.33
CA LEU A 489 -11.50 4.06 -27.45
C LEU A 489 -9.98 3.58 -27.35
N LEU A 490 -9.78 2.24 -27.46
CA LEU A 490 -8.75 1.49 -28.25
C LEU A 490 -7.28 1.14 -27.81
N GLU A 491 -7.15 0.23 -26.84
CA GLU A 491 -6.56 -1.13 -26.85
C GLU A 491 -4.99 -1.60 -26.86
N PHE A 492 -4.16 -1.63 -25.75
CA PHE A 492 -2.85 -2.42 -25.49
C PHE A 492 -2.47 -2.78 -23.95
N GLU A 493 -1.72 -3.89 -23.60
CA GLU A 493 -1.93 -5.05 -22.58
C GLU A 493 -1.21 -5.15 -21.17
N ASP A 494 -1.71 -6.08 -20.31
CA ASP A 494 -1.24 -6.80 -19.07
C ASP A 494 0.08 -6.41 -18.34
N MET A 495 0.02 -5.54 -17.31
CA MET A 495 1.19 -5.23 -16.43
C MET A 495 0.78 -5.01 -14.95
N LEU A 496 1.74 -5.21 -14.03
CA LEU A 496 1.45 -5.84 -12.73
C LEU A 496 2.22 -5.13 -11.57
N PHE A 497 1.58 -4.80 -10.42
CA PHE A 497 1.98 -3.62 -9.58
C PHE A 497 2.08 -3.78 -8.04
N GLU A 498 3.20 -3.31 -7.46
CA GLU A 498 3.51 -3.23 -6.02
C GLU A 498 2.67 -2.22 -5.20
N ASP A 499 2.11 -2.64 -4.06
CA ASP A 499 2.08 -1.82 -2.82
C ASP A 499 2.52 -2.63 -1.57
N SER A 500 2.65 -3.96 -1.68
CA SER A 500 3.06 -4.86 -0.59
C SER A 500 4.51 -4.68 -0.09
N LEU A 501 5.41 -4.14 -0.93
CA LEU A 501 6.86 -4.09 -0.65
C LEU A 501 7.36 -2.85 0.10
N TYR A 502 6.55 -1.79 0.28
CA TYR A 502 6.91 -0.67 1.18
C TYR A 502 7.18 -1.17 2.60
N THR A 503 6.47 -2.23 3.00
CA THR A 503 6.61 -2.93 4.28
C THR A 503 7.94 -3.72 4.37
N GLU A 504 8.48 -4.20 3.25
CA GLU A 504 9.66 -5.07 3.23
C GLU A 504 11.00 -4.33 3.24
N GLU A 505 11.14 -3.20 2.54
CA GLU A 505 12.37 -2.41 2.63
C GLU A 505 12.57 -1.84 4.06
N LYS A 506 11.49 -1.50 4.77
CA LYS A 506 11.56 -1.07 6.18
C LYS A 506 11.96 -2.20 7.15
N ARG A 507 11.64 -3.47 6.86
CA ARG A 507 12.04 -4.63 7.68
C ARG A 507 13.57 -4.78 7.82
N LYS A 508 14.36 -4.28 6.86
CA LYS A 508 15.85 -4.36 6.89
C LYS A 508 16.53 -3.21 7.65
N GLY A 509 15.86 -2.06 7.84
CA GLY A 509 16.48 -0.87 8.45
C GLY A 509 16.54 -0.86 9.98
N GLY A 510 15.56 -1.45 10.66
CA GLY A 510 15.35 -1.28 12.11
C GLY A 510 16.36 -1.99 13.03
N LYS A 511 16.97 -3.10 12.59
CA LYS A 511 17.91 -3.86 13.45
C LYS A 511 19.26 -3.15 13.64
N ASN A 512 19.70 -2.33 12.68
CA ASN A 512 21.05 -1.76 12.70
C ASN A 512 21.22 -0.59 13.66
N SER A 513 20.22 0.30 13.82
CA SER A 513 20.35 1.47 14.70
C SER A 513 20.36 1.10 16.20
N TYR A 514 19.49 0.18 16.61
CA TYR A 514 19.47 -0.32 17.99
C TYR A 514 20.76 -1.08 18.36
N GLN A 515 21.30 -1.87 17.42
CA GLN A 515 22.60 -2.53 17.61
C GLN A 515 23.76 -1.52 17.65
N ALA A 516 23.75 -0.50 16.77
CA ALA A 516 24.80 0.52 16.72
C ALA A 516 24.94 1.32 18.02
N TYR A 517 23.83 1.70 18.66
CA TYR A 517 23.86 2.55 19.86
C TYR A 517 23.84 1.77 21.18
N LYS A 518 23.80 0.43 21.14
CA LYS A 518 23.81 -0.42 22.33
C LYS A 518 24.98 -0.12 23.29
N PRO A 519 26.24 0.06 22.85
CA PRO A 519 27.35 0.37 23.75
C PRO A 519 27.19 1.74 24.44
N LEU A 520 26.79 2.77 23.67
CA LEU A 520 26.56 4.11 24.19
C LEU A 520 25.40 4.14 25.20
N ARG A 521 24.28 3.45 24.89
CA ARG A 521 23.12 3.38 25.79
C ARG A 521 23.46 2.67 27.12
N GLN A 522 24.21 1.57 27.08
CA GLN A 522 24.69 0.89 28.29
C GLN A 522 25.60 1.79 29.13
N LYS A 523 26.44 2.61 28.48
CA LYS A 523 27.31 3.56 29.19
C LYS A 523 26.52 4.73 29.79
N VAL A 524 25.53 5.26 29.09
CA VAL A 524 24.58 6.27 29.61
C VAL A 524 23.85 5.76 30.84
N GLU A 525 23.35 4.52 30.81
CA GLU A 525 22.71 3.87 31.95
C GLU A 525 23.64 3.77 33.17
N ALA A 526 24.90 3.37 32.96
CA ALA A 526 25.89 3.28 34.03
C ALA A 526 26.18 4.65 34.66
N LEU A 527 26.40 5.68 33.84
CA LEU A 527 26.65 7.05 34.29
C LEU A 527 25.42 7.62 35.03
N CYS A 528 24.20 7.37 34.54
CA CYS A 528 22.97 7.82 35.22
C CYS A 528 22.82 7.19 36.61
N LYS A 529 23.16 5.90 36.78
CA LYS A 529 23.12 5.22 38.09
C LYS A 529 24.18 5.76 39.04
N GLU A 530 25.39 6.02 38.55
CA GLU A 530 26.48 6.63 39.32
C GLU A 530 26.11 8.04 39.82
N GLU A 531 25.68 8.93 38.91
CA GLU A 531 25.28 10.30 39.23
C GLU A 531 24.10 10.35 40.21
N LEU A 532 23.04 9.57 39.96
CA LEU A 532 21.85 9.57 40.83
C LEU A 532 22.08 8.86 42.18
N SER A 533 23.18 8.11 42.34
CA SER A 533 23.59 7.55 43.63
C SER A 533 24.44 8.50 44.48
N SER A 534 25.05 9.50 43.84
CA SER A 534 26.04 10.40 44.46
C SER A 534 25.53 11.84 44.62
N LYS A 535 24.51 12.25 43.86
CA LYS A 535 24.01 13.63 43.83
C LYS A 535 22.53 13.71 43.46
N GLU A 536 21.80 14.59 44.15
CA GLU A 536 20.43 14.93 43.76
C GLU A 536 20.37 15.86 42.54
N TYR A 537 19.36 15.63 41.70
CA TYR A 537 19.05 16.41 40.52
C TYR A 537 17.60 16.89 40.60
N PHE A 538 17.32 18.16 40.30
CA PHE A 538 15.97 18.72 40.38
C PHE A 538 15.14 18.46 39.10
N SER A 539 15.79 18.07 38.00
CA SER A 539 15.11 17.67 36.77
C SER A 539 15.96 16.71 35.91
N ALA A 540 15.28 15.93 35.06
CA ALA A 540 15.91 15.12 34.02
C ALA A 540 16.78 15.94 33.05
N ASN A 541 16.47 17.24 32.85
CA ASN A 541 17.28 18.15 32.03
C ASN A 541 18.65 18.41 32.67
N GLN A 542 18.71 18.61 33.98
CA GLN A 542 19.98 18.80 34.69
C GLN A 542 20.83 17.53 34.64
N LEU A 543 20.24 16.37 34.90
CA LEU A 543 20.92 15.07 34.75
C LEU A 543 21.44 14.90 33.32
N CYS A 544 20.59 15.07 32.31
CA CYS A 544 20.97 14.93 30.91
C CYS A 544 22.13 15.86 30.51
N ASN A 545 22.12 17.12 30.94
CA ASN A 545 23.22 18.05 30.68
C ASN A 545 24.55 17.63 31.34
N THR A 546 24.50 17.04 32.55
CA THR A 546 25.69 16.51 33.23
C THR A 546 26.21 15.25 32.53
N ILE A 547 25.33 14.30 32.22
CA ILE A 547 25.69 13.08 31.47
C ILE A 547 26.24 13.41 30.08
N ALA A 548 25.64 14.36 29.37
CA ALA A 548 26.14 14.85 28.08
C ALA A 548 27.56 15.43 28.18
N SER A 549 27.81 16.25 29.21
CA SER A 549 29.15 16.80 29.48
C SER A 549 30.18 15.71 29.78
N ARG A 550 29.82 14.71 30.60
CA ARG A 550 30.70 13.56 30.91
C ARG A 550 30.94 12.67 29.70
N LEU A 551 29.94 12.43 28.83
CA LEU A 551 30.15 11.69 27.59
C LEU A 551 31.13 12.38 26.64
N VAL A 552 31.05 13.71 26.51
CA VAL A 552 32.00 14.48 25.67
C VAL A 552 33.41 14.48 26.27
N ALA A 553 33.55 14.56 27.59
CA ALA A 553 34.84 14.62 28.27
C ALA A 553 35.53 13.26 28.45
N GLU A 554 34.77 12.20 28.74
CA GLU A 554 35.27 10.88 29.16
C GLU A 554 35.08 9.79 28.10
N HIS A 555 34.13 9.95 27.16
CA HIS A 555 33.64 8.89 26.26
C HIS A 555 33.34 9.35 24.82
N SER A 556 34.15 10.28 24.29
CA SER A 556 33.96 10.86 22.94
C SER A 556 34.02 9.81 21.83
N GLU A 557 34.74 8.70 22.04
CA GLU A 557 34.82 7.56 21.13
C GLU A 557 33.44 6.92 20.86
N LEU A 558 32.56 6.88 21.85
CA LEU A 558 31.21 6.32 21.70
C LEU A 558 30.28 7.28 20.95
N LEU A 559 30.50 8.60 21.08
CA LEU A 559 29.74 9.64 20.38
C LEU A 559 30.03 9.69 18.88
N SER A 560 31.22 9.26 18.43
CA SER A 560 31.59 9.21 17.00
C SER A 560 30.60 8.42 16.13
N SER A 561 29.93 7.42 16.71
CA SER A 561 28.91 6.61 16.04
C SER A 561 27.50 7.21 16.13
N PHE A 562 27.27 8.18 17.01
CA PHE A 562 25.95 8.69 17.38
C PHE A 562 25.50 9.82 16.47
N HIS A 563 24.65 9.50 15.49
CA HIS A 563 24.20 10.46 14.47
C HIS A 563 23.69 11.82 15.00
N PRO A 564 22.93 11.90 16.11
CA PRO A 564 22.52 13.20 16.67
C PRO A 564 23.71 14.09 17.06
N TYR A 565 24.78 13.53 17.63
CA TYR A 565 25.99 14.27 18.00
C TYR A 565 26.77 14.75 16.76
N ASN A 566 26.96 13.87 15.77
CA ASN A 566 27.63 14.22 14.51
C ASN A 566 26.86 15.31 13.74
N ASN A 567 25.52 15.31 13.80
CA ASN A 567 24.69 16.34 13.21
C ASN A 567 24.74 17.68 13.97
N TYR A 568 25.07 17.68 15.27
CA TYR A 568 25.30 18.91 16.04
C TYR A 568 26.62 19.58 15.64
N GLU A 569 27.72 18.82 15.51
CA GLU A 569 29.00 19.41 15.08
C GLU A 569 28.94 20.03 13.67
N LEU A 570 28.04 19.53 12.81
CA LEU A 570 27.84 20.04 11.45
C LEU A 570 26.81 21.19 11.34
N ALA A 571 25.80 21.25 12.21
CA ALA A 571 24.64 22.14 12.03
C ALA A 571 24.12 22.85 13.31
N GLY A 572 24.76 22.68 14.46
CA GLY A 572 24.43 23.40 15.71
C GLY A 572 23.14 22.98 16.42
N ASN A 573 22.48 21.90 15.99
CA ASN A 573 21.22 21.40 16.57
C ASN A 573 21.42 20.74 17.95
N ASP A 574 20.43 20.78 18.86
CA ASP A 574 20.57 20.15 20.19
C ASP A 574 20.59 18.60 20.12
N TRP A 575 21.78 18.01 20.00
CA TRP A 575 22.00 16.56 19.94
C TRP A 575 21.50 15.78 21.17
N LYS A 576 21.28 16.47 22.29
CA LYS A 576 20.79 15.81 23.52
C LYS A 576 19.32 15.40 23.36
N ARG A 577 18.57 16.00 22.45
CA ARG A 577 17.12 15.78 22.27
C ARG A 577 16.80 15.15 20.90
N PRO A 578 15.83 14.21 20.85
CA PRO A 578 15.12 13.60 21.98
C PRO A 578 15.97 12.57 22.75
N THR A 579 16.87 11.87 22.06
CA THR A 579 17.34 10.53 22.43
C THR A 579 18.17 10.44 23.72
N LEU A 580 19.18 11.30 23.92
CA LEU A 580 19.99 11.22 25.15
C LEU A 580 19.19 11.68 26.39
N TYR A 581 18.38 12.73 26.21
CA TYR A 581 17.49 13.26 27.24
C TYR A 581 16.50 12.21 27.73
N GLU A 582 15.89 11.47 26.81
CA GLU A 582 14.93 10.40 27.08
C GLU A 582 15.56 9.26 27.90
N TRP A 583 16.77 8.79 27.53
CA TRP A 583 17.52 7.79 28.31
C TRP A 583 17.79 8.26 29.75
N CYS A 584 18.22 9.51 29.92
CA CYS A 584 18.45 10.11 31.25
C CYS A 584 17.13 10.28 32.04
N ASN A 585 16.06 10.70 31.37
CA ASN A 585 14.73 10.93 31.95
C ASN A 585 14.11 9.63 32.48
N ASN A 586 14.30 8.51 31.79
CA ASN A 586 13.79 7.21 32.21
C ASN A 586 14.46 6.73 33.52
N HIS A 587 15.78 6.93 33.66
CA HIS A 587 16.47 6.66 34.94
C HIS A 587 16.09 7.65 36.05
N PHE A 588 15.91 8.93 35.72
CA PHE A 588 15.45 9.95 36.67
C PHE A 588 14.07 9.63 37.25
N LYS A 589 13.10 9.28 36.39
CA LYS A 589 11.74 8.86 36.79
C LYS A 589 11.76 7.63 37.69
N ALA A 590 12.57 6.62 37.35
CA ALA A 590 12.63 5.35 38.08
C ALA A 590 13.19 5.44 39.51
N ILE A 591 13.93 6.51 39.83
CA ILE A 591 14.39 6.79 41.20
C ILE A 591 13.38 7.68 41.94
N LYS A 592 12.80 8.67 41.28
CA LYS A 592 11.68 9.46 41.83
C LYS A 592 10.52 8.57 42.29
N SER A 593 10.09 7.60 41.48
CA SER A 593 9.00 6.67 41.84
C SER A 593 9.32 5.78 43.05
N LYS A 594 10.59 5.39 43.24
CA LYS A 594 11.03 4.66 44.43
C LYS A 594 11.06 5.55 45.67
N SER A 595 11.50 6.81 45.54
CA SER A 595 11.53 7.75 46.67
C SER A 595 10.13 8.11 47.19
N SER A 596 9.11 8.16 46.32
CA SER A 596 7.71 8.38 46.72
C SER A 596 7.06 7.18 47.43
N LEU A 597 7.60 5.97 47.28
CA LEU A 597 7.14 4.76 47.97
C LEU A 597 7.74 4.65 49.39
N SER A 598 8.94 5.18 49.62
CA SER A 598 9.57 5.19 50.96
C SER A 598 9.05 6.29 51.90
N THR A 599 8.30 7.26 51.39
CA THR A 599 7.68 8.35 52.20
C THR A 599 6.23 8.08 52.59
N SER A 600 5.68 6.92 52.24
CA SER A 600 4.33 6.48 52.65
C SER A 600 4.33 5.45 53.79
N GLU A 601 5.50 5.10 54.35
CA GLU A 601 5.67 4.18 55.49
C GLU A 601 6.42 4.83 56.68
N SER A 602 6.32 6.15 56.83
CA SER A 602 6.89 6.93 57.95
C SER A 602 5.86 7.83 58.62
#